data_AF-A0A3T7X1S1-F1
#
_entry.id   AF-A0A3T7X1S1-F1
#
_cell.length_a   1.000
_cell.length_b   1.000
_cell.length_c   1.000
_cell.angle_alpha   90.00
_cell.angle_beta   90.00
_cell.angle_gamma   90.00
#
_symmetry.space_group_name_H-M   'P 1'
#
loop_
_entity.id
_entity.type
_entity.pdbx_description
1 polymer ?
#
loop_
_entity_poly.entity_id
_entity_poly.type
_entity_poly.pdbx_seq_one_letter_code
_entity_poly.pdbx_strand_id
1 'polypeptide(L)'
;MLTTSLTLNKEKWKPIWNKALVFLFVATYFLDGITRYKHLIIILMIITAIYQVSRSPKSFPPLFKNSVFYSVAVLSLILVYSILISPDMKGSFKEFENTVLEGFLLYTLLIPVLLKDETKETVSKIVLFSFLTSLGLRCLAESILYIEDYNKGIMPFISYAHRHMSDSMVFLFPALLNIWLFRKNAIKLVFLVLSAIYLFFILGTLSRGAWLAVLIVGVLWAILNRQWKLIGVGAILLAIIGALVITQHNNKPDPEHLLYKLQQTDSSYRYTNGTQGTAWILIQENPIKGYGYGNDVYDGVYNKRVIDYPTWTFKESIGPHNTILYIWFSAGILGLASLAYLYGAIIRETASSTFRKVEISPYNAHLLLFLSFVGFYIVRGNFEQVDIAQIGIITGFLLALRNR
;
A
#
# COMPACT_ATOMS: atom_id res chain seq x y z
N MET A 1 2.86 48.27 32.59
CA MET A 1 3.48 47.90 31.29
C MET A 1 4.36 46.63 31.44
N LEU A 2 3.86 45.61 32.14
CA LEU A 2 4.67 44.44 32.56
C LEU A 2 3.85 43.12 32.55
N THR A 3 2.80 43.05 31.73
CA THR A 3 1.96 41.85 31.56
C THR A 3 1.93 41.33 30.11
N THR A 4 2.65 41.98 29.20
CA THR A 4 2.64 41.65 27.76
C THR A 4 3.81 40.79 27.28
N SER A 5 4.77 40.41 28.14
CA SER A 5 5.95 39.62 27.73
C SER A 5 5.87 38.11 28.02
N LEU A 6 4.85 37.62 28.72
CA LEU A 6 4.71 36.21 29.12
C LEU A 6 3.75 35.37 28.24
N THR A 7 3.15 35.95 27.20
CA THR A 7 2.26 35.27 26.25
C THR A 7 2.97 34.79 24.97
N LEU A 8 4.29 34.95 24.89
CA LEU A 8 5.06 34.83 23.65
C LEU A 8 5.94 33.57 23.58
N ASN A 9 5.44 32.38 23.97
CA ASN A 9 6.12 31.11 23.61
C ASN A 9 5.32 29.80 23.80
N LYS A 10 3.99 29.84 23.86
CA LYS A 10 3.21 28.61 24.12
C LYS A 10 3.06 27.79 22.84
N GLU A 11 3.80 26.68 22.75
CA GLU A 11 3.63 25.55 21.79
C GLU A 11 4.38 25.59 20.43
N LYS A 12 5.52 26.28 20.28
CA LYS A 12 6.36 26.18 19.04
C LYS A 12 6.84 24.74 18.72
N TRP A 13 6.90 23.86 19.72
CA TRP A 13 7.33 22.47 19.58
C TRP A 13 6.25 21.55 19.00
N LYS A 14 4.96 21.88 19.17
CA LYS A 14 3.83 21.03 18.81
C LYS A 14 3.75 20.73 17.30
N PRO A 15 3.93 21.71 16.40
CA PRO A 15 4.03 21.43 14.97
C PRO A 15 5.16 20.45 14.65
N ILE A 16 6.35 20.62 15.25
CA ILE A 16 7.50 19.74 15.01
C ILE A 16 7.23 18.33 15.51
N TRP A 17 6.66 18.19 16.71
CA TRP A 17 6.27 16.92 17.31
C TRP A 17 5.27 16.15 16.45
N ASN A 18 4.18 16.80 16.02
CA ASN A 18 3.18 16.14 15.18
C ASN A 18 3.75 15.66 13.86
N LYS A 19 4.59 16.49 13.21
CA LYS A 19 5.27 16.12 11.96
C LYS A 19 6.22 14.96 12.17
N ALA A 20 7.01 14.97 13.25
CA ALA A 20 7.92 13.90 13.58
C ALA A 20 7.18 12.59 13.82
N LEU A 21 6.06 12.60 14.56
CA LEU A 21 5.25 11.40 14.78
C LEU A 21 4.71 10.82 13.48
N VAL A 22 4.09 11.64 12.63
CA VAL A 22 3.55 11.16 11.34
C VAL A 22 4.66 10.68 10.41
N PHE A 23 5.80 11.39 10.37
CA PHE A 23 6.96 10.98 9.59
C PHE A 23 7.49 9.62 10.07
N LEU A 24 7.73 9.46 11.38
CA LEU A 24 8.25 8.22 11.97
C LEU A 24 7.28 7.05 11.76
N PHE A 25 5.99 7.30 11.92
CA PHE A 25 4.95 6.30 11.66
C PHE A 25 5.06 5.74 10.24
N VAL A 26 5.03 6.61 9.23
CA VAL A 26 5.08 6.15 7.82
C VAL A 26 6.45 5.58 7.47
N ALA A 27 7.55 6.17 7.96
CA ALA A 27 8.91 5.70 7.70
C ALA A 27 9.15 4.28 8.24
N THR A 28 8.50 3.91 9.34
CA THR A 28 8.66 2.59 9.98
C THR A 28 7.56 1.60 9.60
N TYR A 29 6.45 2.06 9.03
CA TYR A 29 5.26 1.25 8.76
C TYR A 29 5.55 -0.03 7.96
N PHE A 30 6.41 0.05 6.94
CA PHE A 30 6.70 -1.06 6.02
C PHE A 30 7.86 -1.98 6.44
N LEU A 31 8.40 -1.80 7.64
CA LEU A 31 9.51 -2.61 8.17
C LEU A 31 9.02 -3.79 8.99
N ASP A 32 9.57 -4.97 8.74
CA ASP A 32 9.24 -6.16 9.55
C ASP A 32 10.09 -6.20 10.84
N GLY A 33 9.64 -6.96 11.83
CA GLY A 33 10.40 -7.22 13.06
C GLY A 33 10.47 -6.09 14.10
N ILE A 34 9.93 -4.90 13.83
CA ILE A 34 9.96 -3.74 14.76
C ILE A 34 8.60 -3.39 15.38
N THR A 35 7.71 -4.38 15.53
CA THR A 35 6.30 -4.22 15.92
C THR A 35 6.12 -3.40 17.21
N ARG A 36 6.97 -3.63 18.24
CA ARG A 36 6.92 -2.87 19.51
C ARG A 36 7.10 -1.36 19.31
N TYR A 37 8.01 -0.96 18.42
CA TYR A 37 8.28 0.45 18.14
C TYR A 37 7.15 1.08 17.33
N LYS A 38 6.57 0.34 16.37
CA LYS A 38 5.40 0.80 15.62
C LYS A 38 4.22 1.07 16.55
N HIS A 39 3.92 0.15 17.47
CA HIS A 39 2.85 0.34 18.46
C HIS A 39 3.12 1.55 19.37
N LEU A 40 4.36 1.75 19.82
CA LEU A 40 4.71 2.92 20.62
C LEU A 40 4.43 4.24 19.87
N ILE A 41 4.83 4.31 18.59
CA ILE A 41 4.56 5.49 17.75
C ILE A 41 3.05 5.73 17.60
N ILE A 42 2.28 4.67 17.33
CA ILE A 42 0.82 4.76 17.19
C ILE A 42 0.18 5.22 18.51
N ILE A 43 0.58 4.67 19.66
CA ILE A 43 0.09 5.08 20.98
C ILE A 43 0.38 6.57 21.21
N LEU A 44 1.59 7.04 20.89
CA LEU A 44 1.94 8.47 21.00
C LEU A 44 1.08 9.34 20.07
N MET A 45 0.80 8.87 18.85
CA MET A 45 -0.12 9.55 17.93
C MET A 45 -1.54 9.63 18.49
N ILE A 46 -2.06 8.55 19.07
CA ILE A 46 -3.39 8.49 19.71
C ILE A 46 -3.46 9.48 20.88
N ILE A 47 -2.51 9.43 21.82
CA ILE A 47 -2.47 10.32 22.98
C ILE A 47 -2.41 11.78 22.51
N THR A 48 -1.57 12.07 21.51
CA THR A 48 -1.43 13.42 20.96
C THR A 48 -2.72 13.89 20.27
N ALA A 49 -3.40 13.01 19.52
CA ALA A 49 -4.67 13.31 18.88
C ALA A 49 -5.78 13.58 19.91
N ILE A 50 -5.91 12.74 20.94
CA ILE A 50 -6.87 12.93 22.04
C ILE A 50 -6.62 14.26 22.76
N TYR A 51 -5.36 14.59 23.05
CA TYR A 51 -4.98 15.87 23.66
C TYR A 51 -5.42 17.07 22.80
N GLN A 52 -5.20 17.01 21.48
CA GLN A 52 -5.57 18.11 20.58
C GLN A 52 -7.08 18.27 20.41
N VAL A 53 -7.79 17.15 20.24
CA VAL A 53 -9.24 17.12 20.08
C VAL A 53 -9.93 17.61 21.36
N SER A 54 -9.49 17.16 22.54
CA SER A 54 -10.08 17.60 23.82
C SER A 54 -9.91 19.10 24.08
N ARG A 55 -8.80 19.71 23.63
CA ARG A 55 -8.55 21.16 23.76
C ARG A 55 -9.38 22.01 22.80
N SER A 56 -9.76 21.48 21.63
CA SER A 56 -10.42 22.26 20.58
C SER A 56 -11.40 21.44 19.74
N PRO A 57 -12.40 20.78 20.35
CA PRO A 57 -13.20 19.73 19.72
C PRO A 57 -13.99 20.23 18.51
N LYS A 58 -14.48 21.48 18.55
CA LYS A 58 -15.25 22.09 17.44
C LYS A 58 -14.42 22.32 16.17
N SER A 59 -13.09 22.23 16.25
CA SER A 59 -12.20 22.57 15.15
C SER A 59 -11.85 21.40 14.21
N PHE A 60 -12.15 20.15 14.61
CA PHE A 60 -11.81 18.93 13.86
C PHE A 60 -12.92 18.39 12.95
N PRO A 61 -14.23 18.48 13.27
CA PRO A 61 -15.29 17.96 12.40
C PRO A 61 -15.22 18.41 10.93
N PRO A 62 -14.82 19.67 10.60
CA PRO A 62 -14.67 20.08 9.21
C PRO A 62 -13.67 19.22 8.40
N LEU A 63 -12.64 18.65 9.03
CA LEU A 63 -11.65 17.78 8.36
C LEU A 63 -12.30 16.54 7.73
N PHE A 64 -13.37 16.06 8.36
CA PHE A 64 -14.02 14.81 8.02
C PHE A 64 -15.30 14.99 7.20
N LYS A 65 -15.69 16.24 6.88
CA LYS A 65 -16.86 16.55 6.05
C LYS A 65 -16.52 16.49 4.56
N ASN A 66 -16.21 15.30 4.06
CA ASN A 66 -15.92 15.09 2.64
C ASN A 66 -16.14 13.63 2.20
N SER A 67 -16.21 13.43 0.88
CA SER A 67 -16.47 12.12 0.29
C SER A 67 -15.43 11.06 0.62
N VAL A 68 -14.15 11.43 0.80
CA VAL A 68 -13.08 10.47 1.10
C VAL A 68 -13.31 9.89 2.49
N PHE A 69 -13.63 10.73 3.48
CA PHE A 69 -13.98 10.24 4.81
C PHE A 69 -15.30 9.48 4.82
N TYR A 70 -16.32 9.98 4.13
CA TYR A 70 -17.61 9.29 4.06
C TYR A 70 -17.52 7.92 3.40
N SER A 71 -16.70 7.75 2.37
CA SER A 71 -16.52 6.45 1.73
C SER A 71 -15.76 5.46 2.63
N VAL A 72 -14.76 5.93 3.38
CA VAL A 72 -14.10 5.14 4.42
C VAL A 72 -15.10 4.68 5.47
N ALA A 73 -15.89 5.59 6.03
CA ALA A 73 -16.88 5.28 7.05
C ALA A 73 -17.95 4.28 6.55
N VAL A 74 -18.44 4.47 5.32
CA VAL A 74 -19.42 3.56 4.70
C VAL A 74 -18.85 2.16 4.53
N LEU A 75 -17.63 2.02 3.98
CA LEU A 75 -17.00 0.71 3.84
C LEU A 75 -16.80 0.04 5.20
N SER A 76 -16.30 0.78 6.21
CA SER A 76 -16.12 0.23 7.55
C SER A 76 -17.42 -0.24 8.18
N LEU A 77 -18.51 0.51 8.05
CA LEU A 77 -19.83 0.11 8.56
C LEU A 77 -20.35 -1.16 7.86
N ILE A 78 -20.11 -1.28 6.56
CA ILE A 78 -20.50 -2.47 5.79
C ILE A 78 -19.64 -3.69 6.19
N LEU A 79 -18.37 -3.49 6.52
CA LEU A 79 -17.52 -4.55 7.05
C LEU A 79 -17.93 -4.94 8.48
N VAL A 80 -18.46 -4.02 9.30
CA VAL A 80 -19.11 -4.37 10.58
C VAL A 80 -20.34 -5.26 10.34
N TYR A 81 -21.19 -4.90 9.37
CA TYR A 81 -22.31 -5.76 8.96
C TYR A 81 -21.84 -7.15 8.52
N SER A 82 -20.73 -7.24 7.80
CA SER A 82 -20.13 -8.50 7.35
C SER A 82 -19.73 -9.41 8.54
N ILE A 83 -19.28 -8.84 9.67
CA ILE A 83 -19.00 -9.63 10.89
C ILE A 83 -20.28 -10.29 11.41
N LEU A 84 -21.41 -9.58 11.39
CA LEU A 84 -22.68 -10.06 11.95
C LEU A 84 -23.28 -11.23 11.15
N ILE A 85 -22.98 -11.32 9.86
CA ILE A 85 -23.44 -12.41 8.99
C ILE A 85 -22.43 -13.56 8.90
N SER A 86 -21.25 -13.41 9.51
CA SER A 86 -20.18 -14.38 9.41
C SER A 86 -20.51 -15.68 10.16
N PRO A 87 -20.19 -16.86 9.59
CA PRO A 87 -20.27 -18.13 10.30
C PRO A 87 -19.24 -18.22 11.44
N ASP A 88 -18.15 -17.45 11.39
CA ASP A 88 -17.19 -17.28 12.48
C ASP A 88 -17.08 -15.80 12.84
N MET A 89 -18.05 -15.33 13.64
CA MET A 89 -18.11 -13.96 14.10
C MET A 89 -16.84 -13.53 14.88
N LYS A 90 -16.22 -14.45 15.64
CA LYS A 90 -15.04 -14.14 16.45
C LYS A 90 -13.80 -13.98 15.57
N GLY A 91 -13.58 -14.88 14.62
CA GLY A 91 -12.52 -14.77 13.63
C GLY A 91 -12.69 -13.50 12.79
N SER A 92 -13.91 -13.23 12.30
CA SER A 92 -14.21 -12.01 11.54
C SER A 92 -13.98 -10.73 12.32
N PHE A 93 -14.38 -10.68 13.60
CA PHE A 93 -14.14 -9.52 14.42
C PHE A 93 -12.65 -9.27 14.64
N LYS A 94 -11.87 -10.34 14.88
CA LYS A 94 -10.41 -10.24 15.03
C LYS A 94 -9.74 -9.73 13.75
N GLU A 95 -10.15 -10.21 12.58
CA GLU A 95 -9.62 -9.70 11.31
C GLU A 95 -10.00 -8.23 11.12
N PHE A 96 -11.25 -7.86 11.39
CA PHE A 96 -11.73 -6.49 11.32
C PHE A 96 -10.96 -5.56 12.26
N GLU A 97 -10.68 -6.01 13.49
CA GLU A 97 -9.86 -5.26 14.44
C GLU A 97 -8.46 -4.99 13.88
N ASN A 98 -7.77 -6.04 13.41
CA ASN A 98 -6.39 -5.94 12.92
C ASN A 98 -6.26 -5.08 11.65
N THR A 99 -7.22 -5.19 10.73
CA THR A 99 -7.10 -4.59 9.38
C THR A 99 -7.90 -3.29 9.25
N VAL A 100 -9.14 -3.27 9.75
CA VAL A 100 -10.06 -2.13 9.62
C VAL A 100 -9.89 -1.14 10.76
N LEU A 101 -9.90 -1.59 12.02
CA LEU A 101 -9.80 -0.67 13.16
C LEU A 101 -8.37 -0.14 13.32
N GLU A 102 -7.40 -1.03 13.55
CA GLU A 102 -6.02 -0.65 13.87
C GLU A 102 -5.25 -0.07 12.67
N GLY A 103 -5.69 -0.38 11.46
CA GLY A 103 -5.10 0.07 10.21
C GLY A 103 -5.93 1.15 9.52
N PHE A 104 -6.92 0.69 8.75
CA PHE A 104 -7.68 1.52 7.82
C PHE A 104 -8.30 2.77 8.47
N LEU A 105 -9.13 2.59 9.50
CA LEU A 105 -9.83 3.70 10.18
C LEU A 105 -8.90 4.55 11.04
N LEU A 106 -8.04 3.90 11.84
CA LEU A 106 -7.16 4.62 12.75
C LEU A 106 -6.26 5.59 12.00
N TYR A 107 -5.67 5.20 10.87
CA TYR A 107 -4.78 6.07 10.11
C TYR A 107 -5.54 7.17 9.37
N THR A 108 -6.74 6.90 8.85
CA THR A 108 -7.62 7.93 8.28
C THR A 108 -7.97 9.01 9.31
N LEU A 109 -8.08 8.66 10.60
CA LEU A 109 -8.40 9.60 11.67
C LEU A 109 -7.18 10.35 12.20
N LEU A 110 -6.10 9.63 12.53
CA LEU A 110 -4.94 10.22 13.22
C LEU A 110 -4.13 11.19 12.36
N ILE A 111 -3.84 10.82 11.11
CA ILE A 111 -2.98 11.63 10.22
C ILE A 111 -3.54 13.06 10.03
N PRO A 112 -4.81 13.26 9.60
CA PRO A 112 -5.33 14.61 9.40
C PRO A 112 -5.49 15.41 10.69
N VAL A 113 -5.75 14.75 11.83
CA VAL A 113 -5.80 15.43 13.14
C VAL A 113 -4.43 15.99 13.49
N LEU A 114 -3.37 15.19 13.37
CA LEU A 114 -2.00 15.62 13.71
C LEU A 114 -1.46 16.68 12.75
N LEU A 115 -1.82 16.60 11.47
CA LEU A 115 -1.34 17.54 10.44
C LEU A 115 -2.29 18.70 10.17
N LYS A 116 -3.36 18.88 10.95
CA LYS A 116 -4.39 19.91 10.74
C LYS A 116 -3.81 21.31 10.51
N ASP A 117 -2.85 21.71 11.33
CA ASP A 117 -2.32 23.08 11.30
C ASP A 117 -1.13 23.26 10.34
N GLU A 118 -0.75 22.23 9.58
CA GLU A 118 0.36 22.28 8.62
C GLU A 118 -0.08 22.80 7.23
N THR A 119 0.88 23.31 6.46
CA THR A 119 0.63 23.75 5.08
C THR A 119 0.60 22.56 4.11
N LYS A 120 -0.07 22.70 2.96
CA LYS A 120 -0.07 21.67 1.90
C LYS A 120 1.34 21.30 1.43
N GLU A 121 2.25 22.27 1.34
CA GLU A 121 3.64 22.03 0.98
C GLU A 121 4.35 21.17 2.04
N THR A 122 4.16 21.50 3.33
CA THR A 122 4.75 20.74 4.43
C THR A 122 4.22 19.30 4.46
N VAL A 123 2.89 19.10 4.35
CA VAL A 123 2.29 17.76 4.25
C VAL A 123 2.87 17.01 3.04
N SER A 124 3.03 17.68 1.91
CA SER A 124 3.57 17.05 0.71
C SER A 124 5.03 16.61 0.86
N LYS A 125 5.84 17.41 1.57
CA LYS A 125 7.22 17.03 1.93
C LYS A 125 7.23 15.83 2.88
N ILE A 126 6.33 15.79 3.87
CA ILE A 126 6.21 14.64 4.79
C ILE A 126 5.89 13.37 4.01
N VAL A 127 4.92 13.41 3.09
CA VAL A 127 4.57 12.25 2.24
C VAL A 127 5.80 11.77 1.46
N LEU A 128 6.46 12.67 0.70
CA LEU A 128 7.61 12.28 -0.10
C LEU A 128 8.74 11.71 0.76
N PHE A 129 9.18 12.45 1.78
CA PHE A 129 10.35 12.05 2.56
C PHE A 129 10.09 10.82 3.43
N SER A 130 8.89 10.68 4.01
CA SER A 130 8.57 9.47 4.78
C SER A 130 8.49 8.23 3.89
N PHE A 131 7.97 8.33 2.65
CA PHE A 131 7.97 7.23 1.70
C PHE A 131 9.39 6.89 1.25
N LEU A 132 10.23 7.90 0.97
CA LEU A 132 11.64 7.69 0.61
C LEU A 132 12.44 7.05 1.74
N THR A 133 12.24 7.51 2.97
CA THR A 133 12.88 6.92 4.16
C THR A 133 12.40 5.49 4.36
N SER A 134 11.10 5.23 4.24
CA SER A 134 10.56 3.88 4.33
C SER A 134 11.13 2.95 3.25
N LEU A 135 11.28 3.45 2.02
CA LEU A 135 11.86 2.67 0.93
C LEU A 135 13.33 2.37 1.19
N GLY A 136 14.09 3.37 1.64
CA GLY A 136 15.50 3.20 1.99
C GLY A 136 15.70 2.20 3.13
N LEU A 137 14.90 2.29 4.19
CA LEU A 137 14.93 1.34 5.31
C LEU A 137 14.53 -0.07 4.88
N ARG A 138 13.51 -0.20 4.01
CA ARG A 138 13.09 -1.50 3.47
C ARG A 138 14.20 -2.13 2.63
N CYS A 139 14.80 -1.35 1.73
CA CYS A 139 15.94 -1.82 0.93
C CYS A 139 17.12 -2.23 1.82
N LEU A 140 17.42 -1.46 2.88
CA LEU A 140 18.50 -1.80 3.82
C LEU A 140 18.23 -3.11 4.57
N ALA A 141 17.01 -3.29 5.08
CA ALA A 141 16.63 -4.52 5.78
C ALA A 141 16.73 -5.73 4.84
N GLU A 142 16.25 -5.61 3.60
CA GLU A 142 16.34 -6.69 2.63
C GLU A 142 17.78 -6.98 2.18
N SER A 143 18.63 -5.95 2.03
CA SER A 143 20.05 -6.13 1.77
C SER A 143 20.70 -7.02 2.81
N ILE A 144 20.38 -6.83 4.09
CA ILE A 144 20.90 -7.65 5.19
C ILE A 144 20.45 -9.10 5.02
N LEU A 145 19.16 -9.34 4.73
CA LEU A 145 18.63 -10.69 4.51
C LEU A 145 19.30 -11.39 3.33
N TYR A 146 19.47 -10.70 2.20
CA TYR A 146 20.19 -11.25 1.04
C TYR A 146 21.65 -11.58 1.35
N ILE A 147 22.33 -10.76 2.17
CA ILE A 147 23.71 -11.03 2.60
C ILE A 147 23.75 -12.27 3.51
N GLU A 148 22.80 -12.40 4.44
CA GLU A 148 22.70 -13.58 5.31
C GLU A 148 22.43 -14.86 4.50
N ASP A 149 21.55 -14.80 3.53
CA ASP A 149 21.21 -15.93 2.65
C ASP A 149 22.39 -16.30 1.75
N TYR A 150 23.08 -15.31 1.19
CA TYR A 150 24.30 -15.53 0.43
C TYR A 150 25.40 -16.21 1.27
N ASN A 151 25.58 -15.79 2.53
CA ASN A 151 26.52 -16.42 3.46
C ASN A 151 26.16 -17.88 3.80
N LYS A 152 24.89 -18.26 3.64
CA LYS A 152 24.40 -19.65 3.77
C LYS A 152 24.46 -20.43 2.46
N GLY A 153 24.97 -19.83 1.38
CA GLY A 153 25.06 -20.43 0.05
C GLY A 153 23.75 -20.38 -0.77
N ILE A 154 22.77 -19.57 -0.34
CA ILE A 154 21.52 -19.37 -1.06
C ILE A 154 21.73 -18.23 -2.07
N MET A 155 21.63 -18.55 -3.35
CA MET A 155 21.78 -17.55 -4.42
C MET A 155 20.50 -16.69 -4.54
N PRO A 156 20.61 -15.41 -4.92
CA PRO A 156 19.45 -14.61 -5.29
C PRO A 156 18.64 -15.26 -6.42
N PHE A 157 17.34 -14.97 -6.47
CA PHE A 157 16.44 -15.35 -7.57
C PHE A 157 16.11 -16.85 -7.73
N ILE A 158 16.34 -17.66 -6.69
CA ILE A 158 16.07 -19.10 -6.72
C ILE A 158 14.92 -19.55 -5.81
N SER A 159 14.32 -18.64 -5.03
CA SER A 159 13.25 -18.96 -4.08
C SER A 159 12.32 -17.77 -3.82
N TYR A 160 11.16 -18.02 -3.22
CA TYR A 160 10.19 -16.99 -2.82
C TYR A 160 10.46 -16.34 -1.45
N ALA A 161 11.63 -16.57 -0.83
CA ALA A 161 11.92 -16.08 0.53
C ALA A 161 11.68 -14.55 0.68
N HIS A 162 12.00 -13.80 -0.36
CA HIS A 162 11.87 -12.34 -0.39
C HIS A 162 10.54 -11.84 -0.97
N ARG A 163 9.58 -12.73 -1.27
CA ARG A 163 8.29 -12.33 -1.91
C ARG A 163 7.48 -11.37 -1.03
N HIS A 164 7.60 -11.49 0.29
CA HIS A 164 6.86 -10.70 1.28
C HIS A 164 7.10 -9.19 1.15
N MET A 165 8.27 -8.75 0.65
CA MET A 165 8.56 -7.31 0.49
C MET A 165 7.79 -6.64 -0.67
N SER A 166 7.30 -7.43 -1.63
CA SER A 166 6.80 -6.93 -2.93
C SER A 166 5.72 -5.87 -2.79
N ASP A 167 4.82 -6.04 -1.81
CA ASP A 167 3.72 -5.13 -1.56
C ASP A 167 4.20 -3.74 -1.14
N SER A 168 5.14 -3.68 -0.18
CA SER A 168 5.77 -2.42 0.24
C SER A 168 6.51 -1.72 -0.89
N MET A 169 7.21 -2.49 -1.73
CA MET A 169 7.97 -1.93 -2.85
C MET A 169 7.05 -1.31 -3.91
N VAL A 170 5.92 -1.94 -4.22
CA VAL A 170 4.93 -1.41 -5.16
C VAL A 170 4.32 -0.12 -4.61
N PHE A 171 3.93 -0.11 -3.33
CA PHE A 171 3.31 1.05 -2.71
C PHE A 171 4.25 2.27 -2.69
N LEU A 172 5.53 2.07 -2.39
CA LEU A 172 6.52 3.13 -2.22
C LEU A 172 7.20 3.56 -3.54
N PHE A 173 7.03 2.81 -4.62
CA PHE A 173 7.68 3.07 -5.91
C PHE A 173 7.51 4.50 -6.47
N PRO A 174 6.34 5.15 -6.38
CA PRO A 174 6.19 6.52 -6.88
C PRO A 174 7.15 7.52 -6.23
N ALA A 175 7.52 7.31 -4.97
CA ALA A 175 8.45 8.19 -4.26
C ALA A 175 9.86 8.11 -4.86
N LEU A 176 10.31 6.89 -5.23
CA LEU A 176 11.57 6.69 -5.94
C LEU A 176 11.60 7.46 -7.26
N LEU A 177 10.53 7.36 -8.06
CA LEU A 177 10.43 8.09 -9.33
C LEU A 177 10.51 9.61 -9.14
N ASN A 178 9.89 10.14 -8.09
CA ASN A 178 9.93 11.58 -7.80
C ASN A 178 11.34 12.10 -7.47
N ILE A 179 12.30 11.24 -7.08
CA ILE A 179 13.70 11.66 -6.93
C ILE A 179 14.26 12.21 -8.25
N TRP A 180 13.83 11.66 -9.39
CA TRP A 180 14.27 12.09 -10.72
C TRP A 180 13.96 13.57 -11.02
N LEU A 181 12.90 14.11 -10.43
CA LEU A 181 12.45 15.49 -10.65
C LEU A 181 13.35 16.52 -9.97
N PHE A 182 14.25 16.10 -9.06
CA PHE A 182 15.24 16.99 -8.49
C PHE A 182 16.34 17.34 -9.52
N ARG A 183 16.69 18.63 -9.59
CA ARG A 183 17.65 19.14 -10.57
C ARG A 183 19.11 18.78 -10.27
N LYS A 184 19.46 18.53 -9.01
CA LYS A 184 20.87 18.31 -8.58
C LYS A 184 21.40 16.96 -9.09
N ASN A 185 22.57 16.96 -9.74
CA ASN A 185 23.20 15.75 -10.27
C ASN A 185 23.50 14.70 -9.19
N ALA A 186 23.92 15.14 -8.00
CA ALA A 186 24.13 14.23 -6.86
C ALA A 186 22.85 13.45 -6.49
N ILE A 187 21.68 14.09 -6.57
CA ILE A 187 20.39 13.45 -6.27
C ILE A 187 20.00 12.47 -7.39
N LYS A 188 20.34 12.78 -8.65
CA LYS A 188 20.14 11.85 -9.77
C LYS A 188 21.03 10.60 -9.65
N LEU A 189 22.25 10.75 -9.13
CA LEU A 189 23.11 9.59 -8.82
C LEU A 189 22.47 8.72 -7.74
N VAL A 190 21.95 9.33 -6.66
CA VAL A 190 21.20 8.61 -5.62
C VAL A 190 20.00 7.88 -6.22
N PHE A 191 19.25 8.52 -7.12
CA PHE A 191 18.15 7.86 -7.84
C PHE A 191 18.61 6.63 -8.61
N LEU A 192 19.71 6.72 -9.38
CA LEU A 192 20.22 5.59 -10.17
C LEU A 192 20.64 4.41 -9.28
N VAL A 193 21.40 4.68 -8.21
CA VAL A 193 21.84 3.66 -7.26
C VAL A 193 20.65 3.00 -6.58
N LEU A 194 19.71 3.80 -6.05
CA LEU A 194 18.53 3.28 -5.37
C LEU A 194 17.60 2.53 -6.34
N SER A 195 17.52 2.95 -7.61
CA SER A 195 16.75 2.25 -8.65
C SER A 195 17.37 0.91 -9.00
N ALA A 196 18.69 0.79 -9.07
CA ALA A 196 19.36 -0.49 -9.31
C ALA A 196 19.09 -1.48 -8.16
N ILE A 197 19.22 -1.02 -6.91
CA ILE A 197 18.89 -1.81 -5.71
C ILE A 197 17.41 -2.20 -5.72
N TYR A 198 16.53 -1.25 -6.01
CA TYR A 198 15.09 -1.47 -6.09
C TYR A 198 14.74 -2.54 -7.14
N LEU A 199 15.30 -2.44 -8.34
CA LEU A 199 15.05 -3.37 -9.43
C LEU A 199 15.55 -4.78 -9.10
N PHE A 200 16.73 -4.89 -8.47
CA PHE A 200 17.24 -6.17 -7.98
C PHE A 200 16.24 -6.84 -7.03
N PHE A 201 15.75 -6.10 -6.03
CA PHE A 201 14.80 -6.63 -5.05
C PHE A 201 13.42 -6.95 -5.63
N ILE A 202 12.86 -6.07 -6.46
CA ILE A 202 11.54 -6.35 -7.03
C ILE A 202 11.59 -7.60 -7.91
N LEU A 203 12.65 -7.81 -8.68
CA LEU A 203 12.87 -9.06 -9.43
C LEU A 203 13.09 -10.25 -8.48
N GLY A 204 13.80 -10.02 -7.37
CA GLY A 204 14.03 -10.97 -6.30
C GLY A 204 12.76 -11.51 -5.65
N THR A 205 11.68 -10.75 -5.67
CA THR A 205 10.38 -11.20 -5.14
C THR A 205 9.70 -12.27 -5.98
N LEU A 206 10.14 -12.47 -7.24
CA LEU A 206 9.53 -13.39 -8.21
C LEU A 206 8.03 -13.16 -8.43
N SER A 207 7.55 -11.95 -8.11
CA SER A 207 6.14 -11.62 -8.08
C SER A 207 5.71 -10.87 -9.34
N ARG A 208 5.25 -11.60 -10.36
CA ARG A 208 4.85 -11.04 -11.66
C ARG A 208 3.82 -9.91 -11.54
N GLY A 209 2.86 -10.03 -10.62
CA GLY A 209 1.88 -8.98 -10.36
C GLY A 209 2.50 -7.68 -9.81
N ALA A 210 3.59 -7.77 -9.05
CA ALA A 210 4.33 -6.61 -8.57
C ALA A 210 5.14 -5.95 -9.69
N TRP A 211 5.77 -6.75 -10.57
CA TRP A 211 6.47 -6.25 -11.76
C TRP A 211 5.53 -5.49 -12.68
N LEU A 212 4.34 -6.04 -12.93
CA LEU A 212 3.31 -5.38 -13.73
C LEU A 212 2.85 -4.06 -13.08
N ALA A 213 2.66 -4.03 -11.76
CA ALA A 213 2.30 -2.81 -11.04
C ALA A 213 3.37 -1.73 -11.18
N VAL A 214 4.64 -2.08 -10.98
CA VAL A 214 5.79 -1.16 -11.17
C VAL A 214 5.85 -0.65 -12.60
N LEU A 215 5.66 -1.52 -13.60
CA LEU A 215 5.66 -1.13 -15.00
C LEU A 215 4.54 -0.12 -15.32
N ILE A 216 3.29 -0.43 -14.94
CA ILE A 216 2.13 0.44 -15.19
C ILE A 216 2.31 1.79 -14.47
N VAL A 217 2.73 1.78 -13.20
CA VAL A 217 2.98 3.01 -12.44
C VAL A 217 4.11 3.82 -13.07
N GLY A 218 5.20 3.19 -13.50
CA GLY A 218 6.33 3.86 -14.16
C GLY A 218 5.92 4.55 -15.46
N VAL A 219 5.12 3.86 -16.30
CA VAL A 219 4.60 4.42 -17.55
C VAL A 219 3.64 5.58 -17.26
N LEU A 220 2.68 5.40 -16.35
CA LEU A 220 1.75 6.46 -15.96
C LEU A 220 2.48 7.68 -15.41
N TRP A 221 3.45 7.47 -14.53
CA TRP A 221 4.27 8.56 -13.98
C TRP A 221 5.04 9.30 -15.08
N ALA A 222 5.63 8.57 -16.04
CA ALA A 222 6.38 9.16 -17.14
C ALA A 222 5.47 9.99 -18.07
N ILE A 223 4.25 9.52 -18.35
CA ILE A 223 3.22 10.26 -19.09
C ILE A 223 2.84 11.54 -18.34
N LEU A 224 2.46 11.41 -17.07
CA LEU A 224 1.93 12.51 -16.26
C LEU A 224 2.97 13.60 -15.99
N ASN A 225 4.25 13.24 -15.84
CA ASN A 225 5.35 14.19 -15.66
C ASN A 225 6.11 14.50 -16.96
N ARG A 226 5.67 13.96 -18.11
CA ARG A 226 6.32 14.13 -19.42
C ARG A 226 7.81 13.75 -19.44
N GLN A 227 8.20 12.74 -18.65
CA GLN A 227 9.59 12.28 -18.47
C GLN A 227 9.89 11.00 -19.26
N TRP A 228 9.65 11.00 -20.58
CA TRP A 228 9.84 9.83 -21.45
C TRP A 228 11.26 9.25 -21.44
N LYS A 229 12.28 10.09 -21.19
CA LYS A 229 13.68 9.64 -21.07
C LYS A 229 13.87 8.58 -19.98
N LEU A 230 13.04 8.60 -18.93
CA LEU A 230 13.15 7.65 -17.83
C LEU A 230 12.80 6.21 -18.25
N ILE A 231 11.93 6.06 -19.25
CA ILE A 231 11.59 4.74 -19.80
C ILE A 231 12.82 4.11 -20.45
N GLY A 232 13.62 4.91 -21.19
CA GLY A 232 14.89 4.45 -21.76
C GLY A 232 15.91 4.04 -20.69
N VAL A 233 16.05 4.84 -19.63
CA VAL A 233 16.93 4.51 -18.49
C VAL A 233 16.49 3.20 -17.82
N GLY A 234 15.19 3.03 -17.59
CA GLY A 234 14.64 1.80 -17.02
C GLY A 234 14.89 0.58 -17.89
N ALA A 235 14.71 0.70 -19.21
CA ALA A 235 14.99 -0.37 -20.17
C ALA A 235 16.46 -0.80 -20.15
N ILE A 236 17.39 0.16 -20.07
CA ILE A 236 18.83 -0.13 -19.98
C ILE A 236 19.15 -0.88 -18.68
N LEU A 237 18.62 -0.43 -17.54
CA LEU A 237 18.84 -1.11 -16.26
C LEU A 237 18.31 -2.55 -16.27
N LEU A 238 17.12 -2.76 -16.82
CA LEU A 238 16.55 -4.10 -16.98
C LEU A 238 17.38 -4.98 -17.91
N ALA A 239 17.92 -4.44 -19.01
CA ALA A 239 18.78 -5.19 -19.91
C ALA A 239 20.09 -5.63 -19.23
N ILE A 240 20.71 -4.75 -18.44
CA ILE A 240 21.92 -5.07 -17.67
C ILE A 240 21.62 -6.18 -16.64
N ILE A 241 20.53 -6.05 -15.88
CA ILE A 241 20.15 -7.08 -14.90
C ILE A 241 19.82 -8.40 -15.61
N GLY A 242 19.08 -8.35 -16.72
CA GLY A 242 18.75 -9.53 -17.52
C GLY A 242 19.99 -10.26 -18.03
N ALA A 243 21.00 -9.52 -18.51
CA ALA A 243 22.27 -10.09 -18.93
C ALA A 243 22.99 -10.81 -17.77
N LEU A 244 23.04 -10.20 -16.58
CA LEU A 244 23.65 -10.79 -15.38
C LEU A 244 22.94 -12.05 -14.89
N VAL A 245 21.61 -12.11 -15.00
CA VAL A 245 20.82 -13.29 -14.60
C VAL A 245 21.03 -14.44 -15.58
N ILE A 246 21.11 -14.15 -16.89
CA ILE A 246 21.34 -15.17 -17.92
C ILE A 246 22.71 -15.82 -17.77
N THR A 247 23.76 -15.05 -17.42
CA THR A 247 25.11 -15.62 -17.22
C THR A 247 25.25 -16.50 -15.98
N GLN A 248 24.29 -16.47 -15.06
CA GLN A 248 24.27 -17.32 -13.86
C GLN A 248 23.47 -18.62 -14.04
N HIS A 249 22.94 -18.89 -15.24
CA HIS A 249 22.09 -20.06 -15.47
C HIS A 249 22.89 -21.38 -15.49
N ASN A 250 22.61 -22.24 -14.51
CA ASN A 250 22.87 -23.67 -14.60
C ASN A 250 21.58 -24.36 -15.11
N ASN A 251 21.72 -25.28 -16.08
CA ASN A 251 20.69 -25.88 -16.95
C ASN A 251 19.50 -26.63 -16.30
N LYS A 252 18.97 -26.22 -15.14
CA LYS A 252 17.79 -26.84 -14.51
C LYS A 252 16.58 -25.90 -14.59
N PRO A 253 15.47 -26.33 -15.21
CA PRO A 253 14.22 -25.58 -15.20
C PRO A 253 13.56 -25.71 -13.83
N ASP A 254 13.78 -24.73 -12.96
CA ASP A 254 13.13 -24.63 -11.66
C ASP A 254 12.00 -23.55 -11.72
N PRO A 255 10.76 -23.88 -11.35
CA PRO A 255 9.65 -22.92 -11.28
C PRO A 255 9.89 -21.69 -10.39
N GLU A 256 10.85 -21.78 -9.46
CA GLU A 256 11.25 -20.71 -8.54
C GLU A 256 12.43 -19.87 -9.07
N HIS A 257 12.95 -20.18 -10.25
CA HIS A 257 13.97 -19.35 -10.89
C HIS A 257 13.37 -18.15 -11.63
N LEU A 258 14.05 -17.00 -11.55
CA LEU A 258 13.67 -15.78 -12.25
C LEU A 258 13.48 -15.97 -13.78
N LEU A 259 14.36 -16.72 -14.44
CA LEU A 259 14.24 -16.94 -15.90
C LEU A 259 12.96 -17.69 -16.27
N TYR A 260 12.61 -18.72 -15.49
CA TYR A 260 11.34 -19.43 -15.66
C TYR A 260 10.16 -18.47 -15.46
N LYS A 261 10.20 -17.64 -14.41
CA LYS A 261 9.15 -16.64 -14.16
C LYS A 261 9.00 -15.60 -15.25
N LEU A 262 10.09 -15.18 -15.88
CA LEU A 262 10.07 -14.23 -17.00
C LEU A 262 9.47 -14.85 -18.27
N GLN A 263 9.64 -16.16 -18.48
CA GLN A 263 9.09 -16.89 -19.62
C GLN A 263 7.64 -17.32 -19.42
N GLN A 264 7.14 -17.31 -18.18
CA GLN A 264 5.79 -17.75 -17.87
C GLN A 264 4.74 -16.78 -18.43
N THR A 265 3.94 -17.25 -19.39
CA THR A 265 2.84 -16.50 -20.02
C THR A 265 1.45 -16.86 -19.49
N ASP A 266 1.33 -17.97 -18.74
CA ASP A 266 0.07 -18.40 -18.15
C ASP A 266 -0.24 -17.69 -16.83
N SER A 267 -1.51 -17.73 -16.41
CA SER A 267 -2.01 -17.06 -15.21
C SER A 267 -1.73 -17.79 -13.89
N SER A 268 -1.01 -18.91 -13.89
CA SER A 268 -0.77 -19.78 -12.73
C SER A 268 -2.08 -20.22 -12.05
N TYR A 269 -3.02 -20.75 -12.83
CA TYR A 269 -4.30 -21.27 -12.32
C TYR A 269 -5.11 -20.24 -11.51
N ARG A 270 -5.23 -19.00 -12.00
CA ARG A 270 -6.04 -17.96 -11.33
C ARG A 270 -7.50 -17.96 -11.76
N TYR A 271 -7.77 -18.18 -13.03
CA TYR A 271 -9.12 -18.02 -13.59
C TYR A 271 -9.91 -19.32 -13.45
N THR A 272 -10.31 -19.96 -14.56
CA THR A 272 -11.14 -21.17 -14.57
C THR A 272 -10.65 -22.23 -13.59
N ASN A 273 -11.52 -22.65 -12.66
CA ASN A 273 -11.24 -23.61 -11.58
C ASN A 273 -10.07 -23.24 -10.63
N GLY A 274 -9.53 -22.04 -10.80
CA GLY A 274 -8.42 -21.48 -10.05
C GLY A 274 -8.86 -20.54 -8.93
N THR A 275 -7.92 -19.79 -8.34
CA THR A 275 -8.18 -18.96 -7.16
C THR A 275 -9.31 -17.93 -7.35
N GLN A 276 -9.24 -17.10 -8.39
CA GLN A 276 -10.26 -16.09 -8.68
C GLN A 276 -11.54 -16.70 -9.27
N GLY A 277 -11.43 -17.75 -10.08
CA GLY A 277 -12.61 -18.41 -10.66
C GLY A 277 -13.46 -19.13 -9.61
N THR A 278 -12.82 -19.78 -8.64
CA THR A 278 -13.51 -20.41 -7.51
C THR A 278 -14.10 -19.37 -6.56
N ALA A 279 -13.37 -18.29 -6.26
CA ALA A 279 -13.90 -17.15 -5.52
C ALA A 279 -15.16 -16.57 -6.20
N TRP A 280 -15.14 -16.42 -7.52
CA TRP A 280 -16.30 -15.99 -8.30
C TRP A 280 -17.49 -16.94 -8.15
N ILE A 281 -17.28 -18.25 -8.27
CA ILE A 281 -18.35 -19.25 -8.09
C ILE A 281 -18.98 -19.11 -6.70
N LEU A 282 -18.17 -19.05 -5.64
CA LEU A 282 -18.66 -18.86 -4.27
C LEU A 282 -19.43 -17.54 -4.11
N ILE A 283 -18.93 -16.44 -4.67
CA ILE A 283 -19.64 -15.15 -4.66
C ILE A 283 -21.02 -15.28 -5.32
N GLN A 284 -21.13 -15.97 -6.46
CA GLN A 284 -22.41 -16.09 -7.17
C GLN A 284 -23.47 -16.90 -6.42
N GLU A 285 -23.07 -17.74 -5.46
CA GLU A 285 -24.02 -18.46 -4.60
C GLU A 285 -24.66 -17.53 -3.55
N ASN A 286 -23.96 -16.48 -3.11
CA ASN A 286 -24.49 -15.49 -2.17
C ASN A 286 -24.02 -14.05 -2.49
N PRO A 287 -24.42 -13.49 -3.65
CA PRO A 287 -23.82 -12.28 -4.19
C PRO A 287 -24.27 -11.01 -3.48
N ILE A 288 -25.44 -11.06 -2.83
CA ILE A 288 -26.05 -9.90 -2.17
C ILE A 288 -25.55 -9.77 -0.73
N LYS A 289 -25.59 -10.84 0.07
CA LYS A 289 -25.22 -10.76 1.49
C LYS A 289 -23.73 -10.95 1.71
N GLY A 290 -23.07 -11.83 0.96
CA GLY A 290 -21.70 -12.28 1.26
C GLY A 290 -21.66 -13.30 2.42
N TYR A 291 -20.46 -13.70 2.79
CA TYR A 291 -20.19 -14.81 3.72
C TYR A 291 -19.59 -14.39 5.06
N GLY A 292 -19.14 -13.15 5.20
CA GLY A 292 -18.40 -12.68 6.37
C GLY A 292 -16.95 -12.32 6.06
N TYR A 293 -16.42 -11.37 6.82
CA TYR A 293 -15.09 -10.79 6.61
C TYR A 293 -14.00 -11.65 7.24
N GLY A 294 -12.93 -11.95 6.53
CA GLY A 294 -11.79 -12.72 7.07
C GLY A 294 -11.25 -13.79 6.12
N ASN A 295 -9.93 -13.96 6.12
CA ASN A 295 -9.29 -15.06 5.38
C ASN A 295 -9.74 -16.42 5.91
N ASP A 296 -9.78 -16.60 7.23
CA ASP A 296 -10.25 -17.84 7.85
C ASP A 296 -11.70 -18.17 7.48
N VAL A 297 -12.55 -17.15 7.27
CA VAL A 297 -13.93 -17.32 6.80
C VAL A 297 -13.95 -17.78 5.35
N TYR A 298 -13.17 -17.14 4.48
CA TYR A 298 -13.03 -17.56 3.08
C TYR A 298 -12.52 -19.01 2.99
N ASP A 299 -11.43 -19.32 3.69
CA ASP A 299 -10.80 -20.63 3.70
C ASP A 299 -11.74 -21.69 4.25
N GLY A 300 -12.47 -21.38 5.33
CA GLY A 300 -13.46 -22.26 5.92
C GLY A 300 -14.64 -22.55 4.98
N VAL A 301 -15.12 -21.56 4.22
CA VAL A 301 -16.18 -21.77 3.21
C VAL A 301 -15.64 -22.56 2.03
N TYR A 302 -14.48 -22.19 1.49
CA TYR A 302 -13.85 -22.86 0.35
C TYR A 302 -13.59 -24.33 0.65
N ASN A 303 -12.93 -24.63 1.77
CA ASN A 303 -12.54 -26.00 2.14
C ASN A 303 -13.73 -26.91 2.41
N LYS A 304 -14.89 -26.36 2.82
CA LYS A 304 -16.14 -27.12 2.94
C LYS A 304 -16.77 -27.43 1.59
N ARG A 305 -16.63 -26.52 0.61
CA ARG A 305 -17.25 -26.62 -0.72
C ARG A 305 -16.40 -27.38 -1.72
N VAL A 306 -15.11 -27.57 -1.47
CA VAL A 306 -14.18 -28.24 -2.41
C VAL A 306 -14.64 -29.64 -2.83
N ILE A 307 -15.38 -30.36 -1.97
CA ILE A 307 -15.95 -31.67 -2.27
C ILE A 307 -17.07 -31.60 -3.33
N ASP A 308 -17.82 -30.50 -3.36
CA ASP A 308 -18.90 -30.25 -4.33
C ASP A 308 -18.33 -29.89 -5.72
N TYR A 309 -17.04 -29.54 -5.80
CA TYR A 309 -16.37 -29.11 -7.03
C TYR A 309 -15.09 -29.90 -7.33
N PRO A 310 -15.19 -31.14 -7.81
CA PRO A 310 -14.03 -31.98 -8.15
C PRO A 310 -13.07 -31.35 -9.16
N THR A 311 -13.55 -30.43 -10.01
CA THR A 311 -12.76 -29.76 -11.05
C THR A 311 -11.88 -28.62 -10.54
N TRP A 312 -12.05 -28.15 -9.30
CA TRP A 312 -11.23 -27.09 -8.73
C TRP A 312 -9.77 -27.52 -8.63
N THR A 313 -8.86 -26.64 -9.06
CA THR A 313 -7.42 -26.91 -9.14
C THR A 313 -6.81 -27.10 -7.75
N PHE A 314 -7.15 -26.21 -6.81
CA PHE A 314 -6.62 -26.28 -5.44
C PHE A 314 -7.58 -27.05 -4.54
N LYS A 315 -7.07 -28.07 -3.84
CA LYS A 315 -7.87 -28.88 -2.92
C LYS A 315 -7.91 -28.32 -1.49
N GLU A 316 -7.13 -27.30 -1.25
CA GLU A 316 -7.12 -26.48 -0.05
C GLU A 316 -7.08 -25.01 -0.48
N SER A 317 -7.77 -24.15 0.26
CA SER A 317 -7.79 -22.73 -0.03
C SER A 317 -6.39 -22.12 0.06
N ILE A 318 -6.09 -21.25 -0.89
CA ILE A 318 -4.94 -20.34 -0.85
C ILE A 318 -5.40 -18.88 -0.92
N GLY A 319 -6.69 -18.64 -0.69
CA GLY A 319 -7.33 -17.35 -0.80
C GLY A 319 -7.75 -16.98 -2.24
N PRO A 320 -8.52 -15.88 -2.39
CA PRO A 320 -9.03 -15.43 -3.67
C PRO A 320 -7.96 -14.75 -4.54
N HIS A 321 -6.82 -14.34 -3.97
CA HIS A 321 -5.75 -13.58 -4.65
C HIS A 321 -6.26 -12.39 -5.49
N ASN A 322 -7.33 -11.74 -5.01
CA ASN A 322 -7.91 -10.53 -5.58
C ASN A 322 -8.69 -9.80 -4.48
N THR A 323 -8.31 -8.56 -4.23
CA THR A 323 -8.86 -7.73 -3.15
C THR A 323 -10.32 -7.36 -3.38
N ILE A 324 -10.72 -7.13 -4.64
CA ILE A 324 -12.10 -6.79 -5.00
C ILE A 324 -13.00 -8.00 -4.77
N LEU A 325 -12.57 -9.18 -5.22
CA LEU A 325 -13.30 -10.43 -4.99
C LEU A 325 -13.37 -10.77 -3.50
N TYR A 326 -12.30 -10.55 -2.75
CA TYR A 326 -12.28 -10.76 -1.30
C TYR A 326 -13.34 -9.90 -0.57
N ILE A 327 -13.43 -8.60 -0.90
CA ILE A 327 -14.42 -7.71 -0.29
C ILE A 327 -15.85 -8.06 -0.74
N TRP A 328 -16.06 -8.43 -2.01
CA TRP A 328 -17.36 -8.87 -2.50
C TRP A 328 -17.80 -10.18 -1.83
N PHE A 329 -16.91 -11.17 -1.75
CA PHE A 329 -17.16 -12.40 -1.00
C PHE A 329 -17.55 -12.10 0.44
N SER A 330 -16.82 -11.19 1.10
CA SER A 330 -17.03 -10.88 2.51
C SER A 330 -18.38 -10.22 2.78
N ALA A 331 -18.69 -9.14 2.07
CA ALA A 331 -19.80 -8.24 2.41
C ALA A 331 -20.85 -8.07 1.29
N GLY A 332 -20.80 -8.96 0.29
CA GLY A 332 -21.74 -8.97 -0.83
C GLY A 332 -21.68 -7.69 -1.67
N ILE A 333 -22.78 -7.39 -2.36
CA ILE A 333 -22.87 -6.26 -3.28
C ILE A 333 -22.68 -4.92 -2.57
N LEU A 334 -23.05 -4.82 -1.28
CA LEU A 334 -22.80 -3.62 -0.47
C LEU A 334 -21.29 -3.41 -0.25
N GLY A 335 -20.54 -4.49 0.01
CA GLY A 335 -19.08 -4.46 0.07
C GLY A 335 -18.46 -3.94 -1.21
N LEU A 336 -18.87 -4.51 -2.35
CA LEU A 336 -18.38 -4.09 -3.67
C LEU A 336 -18.71 -2.62 -3.98
N ALA A 337 -19.96 -2.20 -3.75
CA ALA A 337 -20.40 -0.83 -4.03
C ALA A 337 -19.69 0.20 -3.15
N SER A 338 -19.47 -0.12 -1.86
CA SER A 338 -18.74 0.77 -0.94
C SER A 338 -17.25 0.84 -1.23
N LEU A 339 -16.62 -0.27 -1.65
CA LEU A 339 -15.24 -0.26 -2.14
C LEU A 339 -15.12 0.58 -3.42
N ALA A 340 -16.06 0.44 -4.36
CA ALA A 340 -16.10 1.26 -5.57
C ALA A 340 -16.29 2.76 -5.24
N TYR A 341 -17.14 3.09 -4.26
CA TYR A 341 -17.29 4.45 -3.77
C TYR A 341 -16.00 5.00 -3.17
N LEU A 342 -15.28 4.20 -2.38
CA LEU A 342 -13.97 4.56 -1.83
C LEU A 342 -12.94 4.82 -2.91
N TYR A 343 -12.81 3.89 -3.87
CA TYR A 343 -11.89 4.02 -4.99
C TYR A 343 -12.21 5.26 -5.83
N GLY A 344 -13.49 5.48 -6.14
CA GLY A 344 -13.94 6.67 -6.84
C GLY A 344 -13.65 7.97 -6.09
N ALA A 345 -13.82 7.99 -4.77
CA ALA A 345 -13.52 9.16 -3.94
C ALA A 345 -12.02 9.49 -3.93
N ILE A 346 -11.15 8.47 -3.80
CA ILE A 346 -9.69 8.63 -3.88
C ILE A 346 -9.29 9.18 -5.24
N ILE A 347 -9.73 8.53 -6.33
CA ILE A 347 -9.41 8.94 -7.71
C ILE A 347 -9.84 10.38 -7.95
N ARG A 348 -11.06 10.75 -7.55
CA ARG A 348 -11.59 12.11 -7.73
C ARG A 348 -10.74 13.15 -7.00
N GLU A 349 -10.40 12.90 -5.74
CA GLU A 349 -9.61 13.84 -4.92
C GLU A 349 -8.19 13.98 -5.48
N THR A 350 -7.55 12.88 -5.86
CA THR A 350 -6.19 12.94 -6.41
C THR A 350 -6.13 13.52 -7.81
N ALA A 351 -7.08 13.16 -8.69
CA ALA A 351 -7.09 13.61 -10.09
C ALA A 351 -7.39 15.11 -10.20
N SER A 352 -8.41 15.59 -9.48
CA SER A 352 -8.77 17.02 -9.48
C SER A 352 -7.61 17.91 -9.05
N SER A 353 -6.76 17.45 -8.13
CA SER A 353 -5.59 18.19 -7.65
C SER A 353 -4.32 17.99 -8.49
N THR A 354 -4.16 16.83 -9.13
CA THR A 354 -2.98 16.51 -9.94
C THR A 354 -3.04 17.15 -11.32
N PHE A 355 -4.17 17.02 -12.03
CA PHE A 355 -4.31 17.49 -13.40
C PHE A 355 -4.53 19.00 -13.54
N ARG A 356 -4.81 19.69 -12.43
CA ARG A 356 -4.94 21.16 -12.40
C ARG A 356 -3.61 21.90 -12.25
N LYS A 357 -2.53 21.21 -11.87
CA LYS A 357 -1.21 21.84 -11.70
C LYS A 357 -0.47 21.91 -13.04
N VAL A 358 -0.06 23.11 -13.41
CA VAL A 358 0.75 23.37 -14.62
C VAL A 358 2.22 23.01 -14.41
N GLU A 359 2.72 23.11 -13.17
CA GLU A 359 4.12 22.87 -12.83
C GLU A 359 4.39 21.46 -12.28
N ILE A 360 5.40 20.81 -12.86
CA ILE A 360 5.93 19.53 -12.38
C ILE A 360 6.80 19.78 -11.15
N SER A 361 6.50 19.11 -10.04
CA SER A 361 7.23 19.25 -8.78
C SER A 361 7.48 17.88 -8.14
N PRO A 362 8.68 17.64 -7.56
CA PRO A 362 8.96 16.42 -6.78
C PRO A 362 8.03 16.28 -5.58
N TYR A 363 7.46 17.39 -5.09
CA TYR A 363 6.57 17.43 -3.93
C TYR A 363 5.08 17.33 -4.31
N ASN A 364 4.75 16.71 -5.45
CA ASN A 364 3.34 16.51 -5.81
C ASN A 364 2.74 15.29 -5.08
N ALA A 365 2.31 15.50 -3.83
CA ALA A 365 1.78 14.41 -3.00
C ALA A 365 0.48 13.79 -3.52
N HIS A 366 -0.40 14.55 -4.20
CA HIS A 366 -1.59 13.98 -4.80
C HIS A 366 -1.25 12.96 -5.89
N LEU A 367 -0.23 13.25 -6.70
CA LEU A 367 0.26 12.32 -7.72
C LEU A 367 0.93 11.09 -7.09
N LEU A 368 1.74 11.29 -6.04
CA LEU A 368 2.36 10.18 -5.30
C LEU A 368 1.29 9.22 -4.76
N LEU A 369 0.32 9.75 -4.02
CA LEU A 369 -0.76 8.96 -3.43
C LEU A 369 -1.64 8.29 -4.50
N PHE A 370 -1.90 8.97 -5.62
CA PHE A 370 -2.62 8.39 -6.76
C PHE A 370 -1.89 7.20 -7.35
N LEU A 371 -0.58 7.34 -7.61
CA LEU A 371 0.21 6.29 -8.21
C LEU A 371 0.43 5.11 -7.25
N SER A 372 0.58 5.37 -5.94
CA SER A 372 0.60 4.32 -4.92
C SER A 372 -0.74 3.56 -4.90
N PHE A 373 -1.85 4.30 -4.97
CA PHE A 373 -3.19 3.71 -5.07
C PHE A 373 -3.37 2.85 -6.34
N VAL A 374 -3.01 3.38 -7.52
CA VAL A 374 -3.13 2.65 -8.79
C VAL A 374 -2.24 1.41 -8.80
N GLY A 375 -0.97 1.54 -8.42
CA GLY A 375 -0.04 0.42 -8.38
C GLY A 375 -0.50 -0.67 -7.41
N PHE A 376 -0.84 -0.28 -6.18
CA PHE A 376 -1.09 -1.24 -5.11
C PHE A 376 -2.51 -1.82 -5.11
N TYR A 377 -3.54 -1.01 -5.32
CA TYR A 377 -4.93 -1.45 -5.22
C TYR A 377 -5.59 -1.78 -6.57
N ILE A 378 -5.26 -1.03 -7.63
CA ILE A 378 -5.87 -1.24 -8.95
C ILE A 378 -5.12 -2.32 -9.74
N VAL A 379 -3.79 -2.28 -9.77
CA VAL A 379 -3.01 -3.31 -10.47
C VAL A 379 -2.75 -4.49 -9.55
N ARG A 380 -1.90 -4.31 -8.53
CA ARG A 380 -1.48 -5.40 -7.64
C ARG A 380 -2.67 -6.07 -6.95
N GLY A 381 -3.62 -5.30 -6.44
CA GLY A 381 -4.84 -5.81 -5.78
C GLY A 381 -5.76 -6.67 -6.66
N ASN A 382 -5.61 -6.64 -8.00
CA ASN A 382 -6.30 -7.56 -8.90
C ASN A 382 -5.56 -8.90 -9.08
N PHE A 383 -4.28 -8.95 -8.72
CA PHE A 383 -3.43 -10.12 -8.84
C PHE A 383 -2.99 -10.70 -7.48
N GLU A 384 -3.29 -10.03 -6.38
CA GLU A 384 -2.97 -10.46 -5.03
C GLU A 384 -4.02 -9.87 -4.10
N GLN A 385 -4.28 -10.53 -2.97
CA GLN A 385 -5.07 -9.92 -1.92
C GLN A 385 -4.16 -9.00 -1.12
N VAL A 386 -4.34 -7.68 -1.26
CA VAL A 386 -3.53 -6.68 -0.58
C VAL A 386 -4.20 -6.17 0.69
N ASP A 387 -3.38 -5.79 1.67
CA ASP A 387 -3.85 -5.22 2.93
C ASP A 387 -4.55 -3.87 2.70
N ILE A 388 -5.76 -3.73 3.24
CA ILE A 388 -6.57 -2.50 3.18
C ILE A 388 -6.09 -1.42 4.15
N ALA A 389 -5.27 -1.76 5.15
CA ALA A 389 -4.76 -0.81 6.14
C ALA A 389 -3.99 0.36 5.48
N GLN A 390 -3.31 0.10 4.36
CA GLN A 390 -2.54 1.13 3.65
C GLN A 390 -3.43 2.17 2.94
N ILE A 391 -4.71 1.86 2.69
CA ILE A 391 -5.69 2.87 2.27
C ILE A 391 -5.89 3.92 3.38
N GLY A 392 -5.76 3.52 4.65
CA GLY A 392 -5.83 4.43 5.79
C GLY A 392 -4.75 5.52 5.71
N ILE A 393 -3.54 5.16 5.30
CA ILE A 393 -2.43 6.10 5.07
C ILE A 393 -2.76 7.05 3.91
N ILE A 394 -3.23 6.50 2.77
CA ILE A 394 -3.59 7.31 1.60
C ILE A 394 -4.68 8.32 1.95
N THR A 395 -5.79 7.84 2.50
CA THR A 395 -6.96 8.67 2.83
C THR A 395 -6.64 9.66 3.94
N GLY A 396 -5.88 9.27 4.96
CA GLY A 396 -5.41 10.17 6.02
C GLY A 396 -4.60 11.34 5.48
N PHE A 397 -3.69 11.11 4.53
CA PHE A 397 -2.95 12.19 3.87
C PHE A 397 -3.82 13.02 2.92
N LEU A 398 -4.76 12.42 2.18
CA LEU A 398 -5.69 13.19 1.34
C LEU A 398 -6.55 14.15 2.17
N LEU A 399 -7.03 13.69 3.32
CA LEU A 399 -7.75 14.54 4.28
C LEU A 399 -6.87 15.69 4.80
N ALA A 400 -5.60 15.40 5.12
CA ALA A 400 -4.64 16.42 5.56
C ALA A 400 -4.32 17.46 4.45
N LEU A 401 -4.20 17.01 3.19
CA LEU A 401 -3.90 17.86 2.03
C LEU A 401 -5.07 18.78 1.64
N ARG A 402 -6.31 18.38 1.94
CA ARG A 402 -7.51 19.18 1.68
C ARG A 402 -7.65 20.35 2.64
N ASN A 403 -7.00 20.30 3.80
CA ASN A 403 -7.13 21.29 4.85
C ASN A 403 -6.41 22.61 4.48
N ARG A 404 -6.95 23.34 3.51
CA ARG A 404 -6.81 24.79 3.20
C ARG A 404 -7.38 25.11 1.82
#